data_AF-A0A7V0U4V7-F1
#
_entry.id   AF-A0A7V0U4V7-F1
#
_cell.length_a   1.000
_cell.length_b   1.000
_cell.length_c   1.000
_cell.angle_alpha   90.00
_cell.angle_beta   90.00
_cell.angle_gamma   90.00
#
_symmetry.space_group_name_H-M   'P 1'
#
loop_
_entity.id
_entity.type
_entity.pdbx_description
1 polymer ?
#
loop_
_entity_poly.entity_id
_entity_poly.type
_entity_poly.pdbx_seq_one_letter_code
_entity_poly.pdbx_strand_id
1 'polypeptide(L)'
;MTYRIEGHGLSSALERTDLFLSSYDVALYPPWQLASLVSYLQYNAFQDPEITRISTSLSITQEIKGIRIVSLRLDRPYYHPGDTVLYEVHLQTFHGASHVERGSLQIPASLATDFIEIRAYGGPRYLEAGETPQEFTSLDDIVDAIQRIPSYDHLTVEMFAADLYGFDPYALFGVTEETWTYPGFVVYNSRSRMVPVWPREDEEPPLSPSGKAG
;
A
#
# COMPACT_ATOMS: atom_id res chain seq x y z
N MET A 1 0.89 -14.85 -12.87
CA MET A 1 -0.45 -15.44 -12.90
C MET A 1 -1.39 -14.38 -13.41
N THR A 2 -2.30 -14.71 -14.33
CA THR A 2 -3.34 -13.77 -14.77
C THR A 2 -4.71 -14.41 -14.55
N TYR A 3 -5.62 -13.63 -14.01
CA TYR A 3 -7.02 -13.95 -13.75
C TYR A 3 -7.91 -13.07 -14.62
N ARG A 4 -8.92 -13.66 -15.24
CA ARG A 4 -10.01 -12.95 -15.90
C ARG A 4 -11.33 -13.59 -15.48
N ILE A 5 -12.21 -12.84 -14.84
CA ILE A 5 -13.54 -13.29 -14.41
C ILE A 5 -14.59 -12.49 -15.17
N GLU A 6 -15.50 -13.18 -15.83
CA GLU A 6 -16.56 -12.61 -16.66
C GLU A 6 -17.91 -13.10 -16.15
N GLY A 7 -18.91 -12.21 -16.19
CA GLY A 7 -20.26 -12.50 -15.73
C GLY A 7 -21.26 -11.52 -16.34
N HIS A 8 -22.52 -11.93 -16.50
CA HIS A 8 -23.56 -11.08 -17.06
C HIS A 8 -23.97 -9.94 -16.10
N GLY A 9 -23.78 -10.15 -14.80
CA GLY A 9 -23.98 -9.15 -13.76
C GLY A 9 -22.75 -8.29 -13.48
N LEU A 10 -21.67 -8.42 -14.24
CA LEU A 10 -20.50 -7.55 -14.15
C LEU A 10 -20.55 -6.51 -15.29
N SER A 11 -20.36 -5.23 -14.97
CA SER A 11 -20.27 -4.18 -16.01
C SER A 11 -19.02 -4.34 -16.89
N SER A 12 -17.97 -4.93 -16.32
CA SER A 12 -16.68 -5.21 -16.97
C SER A 12 -16.06 -6.48 -16.39
N ALA A 13 -15.19 -7.12 -17.16
CA ALA A 13 -14.45 -8.28 -16.67
C ALA A 13 -13.47 -7.85 -15.57
N LEU A 14 -13.40 -8.63 -14.48
CA LEU A 14 -12.32 -8.45 -13.50
C LEU A 14 -11.05 -9.05 -14.08
N GLU A 15 -10.04 -8.22 -14.28
CA GLU A 15 -8.72 -8.60 -14.77
C GLU A 15 -7.64 -8.30 -13.74
N ARG A 16 -6.86 -9.32 -13.37
CA ARG A 16 -5.78 -9.16 -12.40
C ARG A 16 -4.57 -9.99 -12.77
N THR A 17 -3.39 -9.41 -12.64
CA THR A 17 -2.13 -10.13 -12.77
C THR A 17 -1.38 -10.10 -11.45
N ASP A 18 -0.96 -11.27 -10.97
CA ASP A 18 -0.18 -11.41 -9.76
C ASP A 18 1.09 -12.24 -9.92
N LEU A 19 2.07 -11.87 -9.10
CA LEU A 19 3.30 -12.64 -8.89
C LEU A 19 3.33 -13.20 -7.47
N PHE A 20 3.90 -14.39 -7.37
CA PHE A 20 4.02 -15.12 -6.11
C PHE A 20 5.44 -15.65 -5.97
N LEU A 21 5.92 -15.69 -4.73
CA LEU A 21 7.21 -16.26 -4.38
C LEU A 21 7.01 -17.23 -3.22
N SER A 22 7.58 -18.43 -3.33
CA SER A 22 7.57 -19.44 -2.29
C SER A 22 8.87 -20.22 -2.32
N SER A 23 9.38 -20.57 -1.13
CA SER A 23 10.50 -21.52 -0.97
C SER A 23 10.04 -22.98 -0.94
N TYR A 24 8.72 -23.21 -0.96
CA TYR A 24 8.11 -24.55 -0.93
C TYR A 24 7.36 -24.77 -2.25
N ASP A 25 6.03 -24.88 -2.19
CA ASP A 25 5.18 -24.98 -3.36
C ASP A 25 4.49 -23.64 -3.60
N VAL A 26 4.78 -23.00 -4.74
CA VAL A 26 4.13 -21.75 -5.15
C VAL A 26 2.77 -22.02 -5.82
N ALA A 27 2.51 -23.24 -6.29
CA ALA A 27 1.32 -23.58 -7.05
C ALA A 27 0.03 -23.53 -6.23
N LEU A 28 0.12 -23.51 -4.90
CA LEU A 28 -1.03 -23.41 -3.99
C LEU A 28 -1.61 -22.00 -3.88
N TYR A 29 -0.78 -20.95 -3.99
CA TYR A 29 -1.24 -19.57 -3.79
C TYR A 29 -2.17 -19.07 -4.89
N PRO A 30 -1.87 -19.27 -6.19
CA PRO A 30 -2.73 -18.73 -7.24
C PRO A 30 -4.17 -19.26 -7.22
N PRO A 31 -4.42 -20.58 -7.05
CA PRO A 31 -5.78 -21.10 -6.89
C PRO A 31 -6.50 -20.60 -5.64
N TRP A 32 -5.79 -20.46 -4.52
CA TRP A 32 -6.39 -19.90 -3.30
C TRP A 32 -6.81 -18.44 -3.48
N GLN A 33 -5.97 -17.61 -4.08
CA GLN A 33 -6.36 -16.23 -4.35
C GLN A 33 -7.55 -16.17 -5.31
N LEU A 34 -7.60 -17.00 -6.36
CA LEU A 34 -8.77 -17.09 -7.23
C LEU A 34 -10.03 -17.43 -6.45
N ALA A 35 -9.97 -18.44 -5.56
CA ALA A 35 -11.11 -18.82 -4.72
C ALA A 35 -11.55 -17.66 -3.82
N SER A 36 -10.62 -16.90 -3.25
CA SER A 36 -10.92 -15.68 -2.48
C SER A 36 -11.60 -14.60 -3.32
N LEU A 37 -11.11 -14.35 -4.54
CA LEU A 37 -11.71 -13.38 -5.47
C LEU A 37 -13.14 -13.77 -5.84
N VAL A 38 -13.35 -15.03 -6.25
CA VAL A 38 -14.69 -15.54 -6.59
C VAL A 38 -15.62 -15.47 -5.39
N SER A 39 -15.17 -15.88 -4.21
CA SER A 39 -15.94 -15.80 -2.97
C SER A 39 -16.36 -14.35 -2.67
N TYR A 40 -15.41 -13.41 -2.73
CA TYR A 40 -15.69 -12.00 -2.47
C TYR A 40 -16.71 -11.41 -3.46
N LEU A 41 -16.61 -11.77 -4.75
CA LEU A 41 -17.60 -11.38 -5.75
C LEU A 41 -18.96 -12.04 -5.51
N GLN A 42 -19.03 -13.33 -5.18
CA GLN A 42 -20.32 -14.03 -5.00
C GLN A 42 -21.06 -13.63 -3.72
N TYR A 43 -20.33 -13.28 -2.66
CA TYR A 43 -20.89 -12.87 -1.38
C TYR A 43 -20.99 -11.34 -1.22
N ASN A 44 -20.95 -10.59 -2.33
CA ASN A 44 -21.18 -9.14 -2.31
C ASN A 44 -22.63 -8.80 -1.95
N ALA A 45 -22.87 -7.58 -1.46
CA ALA A 45 -24.19 -7.14 -0.98
C ALA A 45 -25.05 -6.42 -2.04
N PHE A 46 -24.54 -6.22 -3.26
CA PHE A 46 -25.13 -5.32 -4.25
C PHE A 46 -25.97 -6.06 -5.29
N GLN A 47 -25.33 -6.94 -6.08
CA GLN A 47 -25.99 -7.67 -7.16
C GLN A 47 -25.31 -9.01 -7.42
N ASP A 48 -26.03 -9.97 -8.00
CA ASP A 48 -25.42 -11.24 -8.43
C ASP A 48 -24.44 -10.96 -9.58
N PRO A 49 -23.15 -11.31 -9.48
CA PRO A 49 -22.20 -11.16 -10.58
C PRO A 49 -22.53 -12.03 -11.80
N GLU A 50 -23.37 -13.06 -11.64
CA GLU A 50 -23.72 -14.04 -12.68
C GLU A 50 -22.48 -14.53 -13.45
N ILE A 51 -21.48 -15.02 -12.71
CA ILE A 51 -20.19 -15.45 -13.27
C ILE A 51 -20.42 -16.56 -14.30
N THR A 52 -20.03 -16.30 -15.54
CA THR A 52 -20.22 -17.22 -16.69
C THR A 52 -18.91 -17.87 -17.10
N ARG A 53 -17.78 -17.19 -16.87
CA ARG A 53 -16.46 -17.69 -17.26
C ARG A 53 -15.37 -17.20 -16.33
N ILE A 54 -14.46 -18.11 -16.00
CA ILE A 54 -13.20 -17.82 -15.33
C ILE A 54 -12.09 -18.34 -16.22
N SER A 55 -11.18 -17.45 -16.63
CA SER A 55 -9.99 -17.79 -17.40
C SER A 55 -8.76 -17.50 -16.57
N THR A 56 -7.81 -18.43 -16.53
CA THR A 56 -6.56 -18.26 -15.79
C THR A 56 -5.36 -18.66 -16.63
N SER A 57 -4.23 -18.02 -16.37
CA SER A 57 -2.94 -18.40 -16.94
C SER A 57 -1.86 -18.36 -15.88
N LEU A 58 -1.26 -19.52 -15.62
CA LEU A 58 -0.19 -19.69 -14.64
C LEU A 58 1.10 -20.07 -15.36
N SER A 59 2.16 -19.31 -15.09
CA SER A 59 3.52 -19.64 -15.50
C SER A 59 4.36 -19.79 -14.24
N ILE A 60 5.02 -20.93 -14.08
CA ILE A 60 5.90 -21.24 -12.95
C ILE A 60 7.32 -21.38 -13.48
N THR A 61 8.28 -20.79 -12.78
CA THR A 61 9.72 -20.95 -13.05
C THR A 61 10.42 -21.42 -11.78
N GLN A 62 11.51 -22.16 -11.94
CA GLN A 62 12.41 -22.54 -10.85
C GLN A 62 13.37 -21.41 -10.46
N GLU A 63 13.59 -20.45 -11.37
CA GLU A 63 14.42 -19.28 -11.10
C GLU A 63 13.77 -18.40 -10.03
N ILE A 64 14.49 -18.13 -8.94
CA ILE A 64 13.99 -17.30 -7.85
C ILE A 64 14.11 -15.83 -8.24
N LYS A 65 12.99 -15.26 -8.66
CA LYS A 65 12.87 -13.83 -9.00
C LYS A 65 12.35 -13.03 -7.82
N GLY A 66 13.19 -12.90 -6.79
CA GLY A 66 12.90 -12.13 -5.59
C GLY A 66 13.78 -10.88 -5.47
N ILE A 67 13.21 -9.78 -5.02
CA ILE A 67 13.92 -8.55 -4.61
C ILE A 67 13.60 -8.28 -3.15
N ARG A 68 14.62 -8.32 -2.30
CA ARG A 68 14.50 -8.04 -0.88
C ARG A 68 14.68 -6.55 -0.61
N ILE A 69 13.79 -5.97 0.19
CA ILE A 69 14.03 -4.66 0.81
C ILE A 69 15.04 -4.83 1.96
N VAL A 70 16.24 -4.26 1.78
CA VAL A 70 17.35 -4.38 2.73
C VAL A 70 17.28 -3.28 3.79
N SER A 71 17.20 -2.02 3.36
CA SER A 71 17.13 -0.86 4.25
C SER A 71 16.41 0.32 3.60
N LEU A 72 15.83 1.16 4.44
CA LEU A 72 15.30 2.48 4.11
C LEU A 72 16.13 3.54 4.84
N ARG A 73 16.60 4.55 4.11
CA ARG A 73 17.34 5.71 4.63
C ARG A 73 16.61 6.98 4.26
N LEU A 74 16.63 7.96 5.15
CA LEU A 74 16.08 9.30 4.94
C LEU A 74 17.23 10.31 4.96
N ASP A 75 17.08 11.44 4.29
CA ASP A 75 18.13 12.46 4.22
C ASP A 75 18.35 13.21 5.54
N ARG A 76 17.31 13.33 6.36
CA ARG A 76 17.34 14.05 7.64
C ARG A 76 16.78 13.23 8.80
N PRO A 77 17.21 13.53 10.04
CA PRO A 77 16.69 12.90 11.24
C PRO A 77 15.37 13.51 11.76
N TYR A 78 14.95 14.66 11.25
CA TYR A 78 13.69 15.35 11.58
C TYR A 78 13.25 16.23 10.40
N TYR A 79 11.98 16.64 10.39
CA TYR A 79 11.38 17.50 9.36
C TYR A 79 10.42 18.52 9.96
N HIS A 80 9.97 19.46 9.14
CA HIS A 80 8.86 20.36 9.42
C HIS A 80 7.69 20.12 8.48
N PRO A 81 6.45 20.52 8.84
CA PRO A 81 5.35 20.55 7.90
C PRO A 81 5.72 21.34 6.64
N GLY A 82 5.39 20.80 5.46
CA GLY A 82 5.77 21.40 4.18
C GLY A 82 7.19 21.04 3.69
N ASP A 83 8.00 20.32 4.46
CA ASP A 83 9.28 19.81 3.97
C ASP A 83 9.10 18.64 2.99
N THR A 84 10.10 18.43 2.14
CA THR A 84 10.23 17.23 1.31
C THR A 84 11.16 16.23 2.00
N VAL A 85 10.70 14.99 2.17
CA VAL A 85 11.51 13.87 2.64
C VAL A 85 12.19 13.23 1.44
N LEU A 86 13.52 13.17 1.42
CA LEU A 86 14.25 12.40 0.41
C LEU A 86 14.63 11.05 1.01
N TYR A 87 14.44 9.97 0.26
CA TYR A 87 14.75 8.63 0.76
C TYR A 87 15.55 7.80 -0.24
N GLU A 88 16.27 6.81 0.32
CA GLU A 88 16.94 5.76 -0.43
C GLU A 88 16.48 4.39 0.08
N VAL A 89 15.91 3.59 -0.83
CA VAL A 89 15.59 2.18 -0.57
C VAL A 89 16.68 1.31 -1.17
N HIS A 90 17.42 0.62 -0.31
CA HIS A 90 18.39 -0.37 -0.75
C HIS A 90 17.71 -1.70 -0.97
N LEU A 91 17.83 -2.22 -2.19
CA LEU A 91 17.27 -3.47 -2.64
C LEU A 91 18.37 -4.47 -2.96
N GLN A 92 18.06 -5.75 -2.78
CA GLN A 92 18.95 -6.84 -3.17
C GLN A 92 18.14 -7.95 -3.82
N THR A 93 18.47 -8.28 -5.07
CA THR A 93 17.94 -9.47 -5.74
C THR A 93 18.39 -10.74 -5.01
N PHE A 94 17.64 -11.83 -5.19
CA PHE A 94 17.99 -13.12 -4.58
C PHE A 94 19.41 -13.59 -4.93
N HIS A 95 19.88 -13.27 -6.15
CA HIS A 95 21.23 -13.61 -6.63
C HIS A 95 22.33 -12.62 -6.18
N GLY A 96 22.00 -11.65 -5.32
CA GLY A 96 22.96 -10.77 -4.67
C GLY A 96 23.21 -9.44 -5.37
N ALA A 97 22.66 -9.20 -6.57
CA ALA A 97 22.75 -7.90 -7.23
C ALA A 97 22.00 -6.85 -6.40
N SER A 98 22.67 -5.74 -6.11
CA SER A 98 22.13 -4.62 -5.33
C SER A 98 21.66 -3.50 -6.24
N HIS A 99 20.55 -2.87 -5.83
CA HIS A 99 19.97 -1.69 -6.48
C HIS A 99 19.59 -0.68 -5.40
N VAL A 100 19.58 0.61 -5.75
CA VAL A 100 19.12 1.67 -4.84
C VAL A 100 18.06 2.47 -5.57
N GLU A 101 16.85 2.44 -5.02
CA GLU A 101 15.74 3.27 -5.49
C GLU A 101 15.73 4.57 -4.69
N ARG A 102 15.53 5.70 -5.38
CA ARG A 102 15.51 7.03 -4.77
C ARG A 102 14.23 7.74 -5.16
N GLY A 103 13.65 8.46 -4.22
CA GLY A 103 12.54 9.36 -4.52
C GLY A 103 12.29 10.31 -3.38
N SER A 104 11.09 10.89 -3.38
CA SER A 104 10.76 11.98 -2.47
C SER A 104 9.29 11.99 -2.10
N LEU A 105 8.98 12.22 -0.84
CA LEU A 105 7.59 12.41 -0.39
C LEU A 105 7.43 13.81 0.19
N GLN A 106 6.36 14.50 -0.22
CA GLN A 106 6.06 15.84 0.27
C GLN A 106 5.23 15.75 1.55
N ILE A 107 5.72 16.30 2.66
CA ILE A 107 4.91 16.47 3.87
C ILE A 107 3.91 17.60 3.60
N PRO A 108 2.60 17.38 3.74
CA PRO A 108 1.63 18.46 3.64
C PRO A 108 1.88 19.53 4.70
N ALA A 109 1.82 20.82 4.34
CA ALA A 109 2.02 21.91 5.30
C ALA A 109 0.95 21.93 6.40
N SER A 110 -0.25 21.40 6.13
CA SER A 110 -1.36 21.28 7.08
C SER A 110 -1.32 19.99 7.91
N LEU A 111 -0.29 19.14 7.76
CA LEU A 111 -0.23 17.87 8.49
C LEU A 111 0.07 18.14 9.97
N ALA A 112 -0.94 17.97 10.82
CA ALA A 112 -0.83 18.09 12.26
C ALA A 112 -0.41 16.75 12.87
N THR A 113 0.89 16.53 13.04
CA THR A 113 1.43 15.34 13.70
C THR A 113 2.80 15.63 14.31
N ASP A 114 3.15 14.93 15.39
CA ASP A 114 4.46 15.04 16.03
C ASP A 114 5.51 14.12 15.38
N PHE A 115 5.07 13.12 14.62
CA PHE A 115 5.94 12.18 13.93
C PHE A 115 5.28 11.63 12.67
N ILE A 116 6.12 11.28 11.71
CA ILE A 116 5.73 10.52 10.53
C ILE A 116 6.50 9.19 10.49
N GLU A 117 5.89 8.17 9.92
CA GLU A 117 6.56 6.92 9.56
C GLU A 117 6.69 6.84 8.04
N ILE A 118 7.91 6.70 7.54
CA ILE A 118 8.14 6.33 6.14
C ILE A 118 8.34 4.82 6.10
N ARG A 119 7.55 4.12 5.29
CA ARG A 119 7.62 2.66 5.15
C ARG A 119 7.81 2.26 3.70
N ALA A 120 8.84 1.46 3.44
CA ALA A 120 9.04 0.76 2.18
C ALA A 120 8.55 -0.70 2.32
N TYR A 121 7.66 -1.15 1.44
CA TYR A 121 7.12 -2.51 1.43
C TYR A 121 6.84 -3.02 0.02
N GLY A 122 6.75 -4.34 -0.14
CA GLY A 122 6.39 -4.98 -1.40
C GLY A 122 4.96 -5.49 -1.39
N GLY A 123 4.25 -5.33 -2.51
CA GLY A 123 2.89 -5.83 -2.68
C GLY A 123 1.82 -5.09 -1.87
N PRO A 124 0.64 -5.70 -1.69
CA PRO A 124 -0.45 -5.06 -0.96
C PRO A 124 -0.14 -5.02 0.54
N ARG A 125 -0.68 -4.01 1.23
CA ARG A 125 -0.68 -3.91 2.69
C ARG A 125 -2.10 -3.97 3.25
N TYR A 126 -2.21 -4.30 4.53
CA TYR A 126 -3.45 -4.09 5.27
C TYR A 126 -3.67 -2.60 5.52
N LEU A 127 -4.93 -2.24 5.78
CA LEU A 127 -5.29 -0.92 6.26
C LEU A 127 -4.69 -0.70 7.65
N GLU A 128 -4.20 0.52 7.88
CA GLU A 128 -3.78 0.97 9.20
C GLU A 128 -5.00 1.31 10.07
N ALA A 129 -4.81 1.31 11.39
CA ALA A 129 -5.92 1.51 12.34
C ALA A 129 -6.58 2.90 12.24
N GLY A 130 -5.86 3.91 11.72
CA GLY A 130 -6.38 5.26 11.51
C GLY A 130 -7.02 5.45 10.13
N GLU A 131 -6.98 4.42 9.27
CA GLU A 131 -7.59 4.47 7.96
C GLU A 131 -9.04 3.99 8.01
N THR A 132 -9.91 4.74 7.35
CA THR A 132 -11.30 4.30 7.19
C THR A 132 -11.36 3.27 6.07
N PRO A 133 -11.96 2.09 6.30
CA PRO A 133 -12.19 1.12 5.23
C PRO A 133 -12.98 1.76 4.09
N GLN A 134 -12.61 1.43 2.86
CA GLN A 134 -13.35 1.89 1.70
C GLN A 134 -14.80 1.38 1.79
N GLU A 135 -15.75 2.30 1.71
CA GLU A 135 -17.15 1.97 1.53
C GLU A 135 -17.43 1.75 0.04
N PHE A 136 -18.12 0.66 -0.28
CA PHE A 136 -18.54 0.34 -1.63
C PHE A 136 -20.02 0.69 -1.80
N THR A 137 -20.38 1.22 -2.95
CA THR A 137 -21.78 1.54 -3.30
C THR A 137 -22.33 0.62 -4.39
N SER A 138 -21.44 -0.11 -5.06
CA SER A 138 -21.78 -1.02 -6.15
C SER A 138 -20.81 -2.21 -6.23
N LEU A 139 -21.19 -3.23 -6.99
CA LEU A 139 -20.30 -4.33 -7.38
C LEU A 139 -19.15 -3.84 -8.26
N ASP A 140 -19.37 -2.80 -9.07
CA ASP A 140 -18.34 -2.22 -9.91
C ASP A 140 -17.24 -1.57 -9.06
N ASP A 141 -17.58 -0.90 -7.97
CA ASP A 141 -16.60 -0.33 -7.03
C ASP A 141 -15.71 -1.43 -6.43
N ILE A 142 -16.27 -2.61 -6.15
CA ILE A 142 -15.54 -3.79 -5.67
C ILE A 142 -14.57 -4.29 -6.75
N VAL A 143 -15.05 -4.46 -7.98
CA VAL A 143 -14.22 -4.93 -9.11
C VAL A 143 -13.06 -3.97 -9.32
N ASP A 144 -13.34 -2.66 -9.36
CA ASP A 144 -12.35 -1.61 -9.47
C ASP A 144 -11.33 -1.64 -8.34
N ALA A 145 -11.77 -1.78 -7.10
CA ALA A 145 -10.86 -1.84 -5.96
C ALA A 145 -9.95 -3.07 -6.03
N ILE A 146 -10.47 -4.25 -6.34
CA ILE A 146 -9.66 -5.47 -6.50
C ILE A 146 -8.60 -5.29 -7.57
N GLN A 147 -8.94 -4.65 -8.70
CA GLN A 147 -8.00 -4.44 -9.80
C GLN A 147 -6.90 -3.42 -9.46
N ARG A 148 -7.20 -2.45 -8.58
CA ARG A 148 -6.23 -1.43 -8.14
C ARG A 148 -5.28 -1.89 -7.05
N ILE A 149 -5.59 -2.96 -6.31
CA ILE A 149 -4.70 -3.51 -5.28
C ILE A 149 -3.34 -3.84 -5.92
N PRO A 150 -2.22 -3.25 -5.46
CA PRO A 150 -0.90 -3.56 -6.01
C PRO A 150 -0.59 -5.06 -5.94
N SER A 151 0.12 -5.56 -6.95
CA SER A 151 0.69 -6.92 -6.87
C SER A 151 2.08 -6.91 -6.24
N TYR A 152 2.59 -8.08 -5.88
CA TYR A 152 3.88 -8.25 -5.22
C TYR A 152 5.10 -7.86 -6.07
N ASP A 153 4.92 -7.44 -7.32
CA ASP A 153 5.96 -6.80 -8.13
C ASP A 153 6.08 -5.29 -7.92
N HIS A 154 5.26 -4.72 -7.05
CA HIS A 154 5.33 -3.31 -6.70
C HIS A 154 6.15 -3.12 -5.40
N LEU A 155 7.09 -2.17 -5.44
CA LEU A 155 7.65 -1.53 -4.26
C LEU A 155 6.83 -0.27 -4.02
N THR A 156 6.30 -0.10 -2.81
CA THR A 156 5.65 1.14 -2.38
C THR A 156 6.44 1.74 -1.22
N VAL A 157 6.70 3.04 -1.32
CA VAL A 157 7.23 3.85 -0.21
C VAL A 157 6.15 4.85 0.16
N GLU A 158 5.61 4.68 1.35
CA GLU A 158 4.47 5.46 1.84
C GLU A 158 4.83 6.20 3.13
N MET A 159 4.31 7.42 3.24
CA MET A 159 4.32 8.22 4.44
C MET A 159 3.02 8.01 5.20
N PHE A 160 3.17 7.69 6.48
CA PHE A 160 2.09 7.62 7.45
C PHE A 160 2.27 8.71 8.50
N ALA A 161 1.17 9.18 9.04
CA ALA A 161 1.15 10.06 10.21
C ALA A 161 0.29 9.42 11.30
N ALA A 162 0.57 9.77 12.56
CA ALA A 162 -0.31 9.39 13.66
C ALA A 162 -1.53 10.30 13.71
N ASP A 163 -2.69 9.69 13.92
CA ASP A 163 -3.95 10.39 14.14
C ASP A 163 -4.00 10.94 15.58
N LEU A 164 -3.48 12.17 15.75
CA LEU A 164 -3.49 12.84 17.05
C LEU A 164 -4.90 13.19 17.56
N TYR A 165 -5.91 13.14 16.69
CA TYR A 165 -7.30 13.48 17.03
C TYR A 165 -8.21 12.25 17.11
N GLY A 166 -7.68 11.07 16.78
CA GLY A 166 -8.36 9.79 16.83
C GLY A 166 -8.54 9.25 18.24
N PHE A 167 -9.36 8.19 18.36
CA PHE A 167 -9.54 7.47 19.63
C PHE A 167 -8.27 6.74 20.08
N ASP A 168 -7.44 6.33 19.12
CA ASP A 168 -6.12 5.74 19.35
C ASP A 168 -5.03 6.71 18.83
N PRO A 169 -4.30 7.40 19.72
CA PRO A 169 -3.29 8.39 19.34
C PRO A 169 -2.05 7.78 18.67
N TYR A 170 -1.97 6.44 18.57
CA TYR A 170 -0.92 5.73 17.84
C TYR A 170 -1.41 5.12 16.54
N ALA A 171 -2.69 5.30 16.19
CA ALA A 171 -3.23 4.85 14.92
C ALA A 171 -2.60 5.62 13.76
N LEU A 172 -2.06 4.89 12.78
CA LEU A 172 -1.47 5.48 11.60
C LEU A 172 -2.51 5.66 10.49
N PHE A 173 -2.32 6.68 9.66
CA PHE A 173 -3.05 6.85 8.41
C PHE A 173 -2.11 7.23 7.27
N GLY A 174 -2.38 6.72 6.06
CA GLY A 174 -1.63 7.05 4.86
C GLY A 174 -1.77 8.53 4.49
N VAL A 175 -0.65 9.16 4.16
CA VAL A 175 -0.56 10.58 3.77
C VAL A 175 -0.29 10.72 2.28
N THR A 176 0.77 10.05 1.82
CA THR A 176 1.21 10.07 0.41
C THR A 176 2.13 8.89 0.15
N GLU A 177 2.20 8.43 -1.09
CA GLU A 177 3.04 7.30 -1.50
C GLU A 177 3.68 7.53 -2.86
N GLU A 178 4.78 6.82 -3.09
CA GLU A 178 5.38 6.60 -4.40
C GLU A 178 5.53 5.09 -4.63
N THR A 179 5.34 4.65 -5.87
CA THR A 179 5.35 3.23 -6.24
C THR A 179 6.22 2.99 -7.47
N TRP A 180 6.98 1.89 -7.47
CA TRP A 180 7.76 1.40 -8.61
C TRP A 180 7.39 -0.04 -8.90
N THR A 181 7.33 -0.37 -10.18
CA THR A 181 7.07 -1.74 -10.63
C THR A 181 8.38 -2.43 -11.01
N TYR A 182 8.53 -3.68 -10.60
CA TYR A 182 9.64 -4.57 -10.93
C TYR A 182 9.11 -5.78 -11.70
N PRO A 183 8.78 -5.64 -13.01
CA PRO A 183 8.10 -6.68 -13.76
C PRO A 183 8.83 -8.02 -13.70
N GLY A 184 8.12 -9.08 -13.33
CA GLY A 184 8.70 -10.42 -13.24
C GLY A 184 9.40 -10.75 -11.93
N PHE A 185 9.55 -9.79 -11.01
CA PHE A 185 10.16 -9.98 -9.69
C PHE A 185 9.15 -9.76 -8.58
N VAL A 186 9.26 -10.54 -7.51
CA VAL A 186 8.52 -10.33 -6.26
C VAL A 186 9.36 -9.48 -5.31
N VAL A 187 8.86 -8.30 -4.97
CA VAL A 187 9.40 -7.45 -3.91
C VAL A 187 8.88 -7.95 -2.56
N TYR A 188 9.77 -8.16 -1.59
CA TYR A 188 9.38 -8.70 -0.28
C TYR A 188 10.16 -8.07 0.87
N ASN A 189 9.64 -8.32 2.09
CA ASN A 189 10.05 -7.68 3.34
C ASN A 189 9.52 -6.23 3.43
N SER A 190 9.71 -5.59 4.59
CA SER A 190 9.36 -4.18 4.79
C SER A 190 10.39 -3.49 5.68
N ARG A 191 10.57 -2.19 5.50
CA ARG A 191 11.44 -1.36 6.34
C ARG A 191 10.74 -0.05 6.62
N SER A 192 10.75 0.36 7.89
CA SER A 192 10.17 1.63 8.32
C SER A 192 11.18 2.51 9.05
N ARG A 193 10.92 3.82 9.00
CA ARG A 193 11.63 4.85 9.74
C ARG A 193 10.63 5.85 10.28
N MET A 194 10.51 5.91 11.60
CA MET A 194 9.77 6.95 12.29
C MET A 194 10.69 8.13 12.53
N VAL A 195 10.24 9.34 12.21
CA VAL A 195 10.98 10.59 12.39
C VAL A 195 10.08 11.67 12.98
N PRO A 196 10.59 12.51 13.89
CA PRO A 196 9.83 13.61 14.44
C PRO A 196 9.57 14.69 13.39
N VAL A 197 8.40 15.32 13.52
CA VAL A 197 8.01 16.52 12.79
C VAL A 197 7.86 17.65 13.80
N TRP A 198 8.59 18.74 13.61
CA TRP A 198 8.53 19.91 14.49
C TRP A 198 7.84 21.07 13.80
N PRO A 199 7.02 21.86 14.52
CA PRO A 199 6.54 23.13 14.00
C PRO A 199 7.72 24.02 13.60
N ARG A 200 7.55 24.89 12.61
CA ARG A 200 8.52 25.96 12.38
C ARG A 200 8.34 26.99 13.49
N GLU A 201 9.44 27.50 14.06
CA GLU A 201 9.43 28.44 15.20
C GLU A 201 8.63 29.74 14.93
N ASP A 202 8.29 30.02 13.66
CA ASP A 202 7.56 31.21 13.22
C ASP A 202 6.02 31.04 13.15
N GLU A 203 5.47 29.84 13.42
CA GLU A 203 4.01 29.63 13.49
C GLU A 203 3.50 29.82 14.92
N GLU A 204 2.96 31.00 15.20
CA GLU A 204 2.20 31.26 16.43
C GLU A 204 1.10 30.20 16.60
N PRO A 205 0.99 29.52 17.75
CA PRO A 205 -0.11 28.60 17.99
C PRO A 205 -1.45 29.37 17.90
N PRO A 206 -2.51 28.77 17.32
CA PRO A 206 -3.81 29.43 17.25
C PRO A 206 -4.27 29.80 18.67
N LEU A 207 -4.54 31.09 18.88
CA LEU A 207 -5.04 31.61 20.15
C LEU A 207 -6.30 30.85 20.56
N SER A 208 -6.22 30.08 21.65
CA SER A 208 -7.40 29.50 22.30
C SER A 208 -8.42 30.61 22.59
N PRO A 209 -9.72 30.40 22.31
CA PRO A 209 -10.73 31.41 22.60
C PRO A 209 -10.74 31.66 24.11
N SER A 210 -10.26 32.83 24.51
CA SER A 210 -10.32 33.33 25.87
C SER A 210 -11.76 33.22 26.38
N GLY A 211 -11.96 32.43 27.42
CA GLY A 211 -13.24 32.35 28.11
C GLY A 211 -13.71 33.74 28.48
N LYS A 212 -14.88 34.13 27.97
CA LYS A 212 -15.63 35.26 28.53
C LYS A 212 -16.24 34.78 29.84
N ALA A 213 -15.60 35.16 30.94
CA ALA A 213 -16.31 35.41 32.18
C ALA A 213 -17.07 36.74 32.02
N GLY A 214 -18.39 36.68 32.17
CA GLY A 214 -19.30 37.82 32.14
C GLY A 214 -20.70 37.35 32.49
#